data_AF-A0A396J1X3-F1
#
_entry.id   AF-A0A396J1X3-F1
#
_cell.length_a   1.000
_cell.length_b   1.000
_cell.length_c   1.000
_cell.angle_alpha   90.00
_cell.angle_beta   90.00
_cell.angle_gamma   90.00
#
_symmetry.space_group_name_H-M   'P 1'
#
loop_
_entity.id
_entity.type
_entity.pdbx_description
1 polymer ?
#
loop_
_entity_poly.entity_id
_entity_poly.type
_entity_poly.pdbx_seq_one_letter_code
_entity_poly.pdbx_strand_id
1 'polypeptide(L)'
;MAFAGNCGLVLDLNSQGKSLFQTLYAEEHGLVLEVSKKNLAIVMDKLNSVGVLVETIGHVTVNPSIEVKVDGVTCLEEKTSILRDIWEDTSFQLGKFQRLASCVDMEREGLKHRYEPSWKLTYTPSFTDDKHTSAALKPKVAVIRKEGSNGDREMAAAFHAAGFEPWDVTMSDLLNGLVSLQEFRGIVFVGGFRNDSFKSFTSVPILSV
;
A
#
# COMPACT_ATOMS: atom_id res chain seq x y z
N MET A 1 -0.54 -12.13 -8.99
CA MET A 1 -0.14 -11.11 -9.99
C MET A 1 -1.33 -10.38 -10.57
N ALA A 2 -2.24 -11.06 -11.28
CA ALA A 2 -3.46 -10.45 -11.86
C ALA A 2 -4.27 -9.61 -10.86
N PHE A 3 -4.47 -10.11 -9.63
CA PHE A 3 -5.25 -9.39 -8.61
C PHE A 3 -4.63 -8.04 -8.23
N ALA A 4 -3.30 -8.00 -8.10
CA ALA A 4 -2.57 -6.78 -7.74
C ALA A 4 -2.55 -5.75 -8.89
N GLY A 5 -2.45 -6.23 -10.14
CA GLY A 5 -2.49 -5.37 -11.33
C GLY A 5 -3.89 -5.01 -11.81
N ASN A 6 -4.94 -5.62 -11.23
CA ASN A 6 -6.32 -5.54 -11.69
C ASN A 6 -6.47 -5.76 -13.22
N CYS A 7 -5.70 -6.72 -13.73
CA CYS A 7 -5.54 -7.02 -15.15
C CYS A 7 -5.88 -8.50 -15.43
N GLY A 8 -5.95 -8.86 -16.70
CA GLY A 8 -6.08 -10.26 -17.12
C GLY A 8 -4.75 -10.91 -17.44
N LEU A 9 -4.78 -12.23 -17.59
CA LEU A 9 -3.62 -13.06 -17.96
C LEU A 9 -4.07 -14.10 -18.97
N VAL A 10 -3.22 -14.37 -19.96
CA VAL A 10 -3.34 -15.55 -20.82
C VAL A 10 -2.05 -16.33 -20.67
N LEU A 11 -2.14 -17.50 -20.03
CA LEU A 11 -1.03 -18.39 -19.77
C LEU A 11 -1.18 -19.70 -20.54
N ASP A 12 -0.09 -20.24 -21.05
CA ASP A 12 0.00 -21.58 -21.62
C ASP A 12 1.27 -22.24 -21.10
N LEU A 13 1.09 -23.27 -20.27
CA LEU A 13 2.16 -23.96 -19.57
C LEU A 13 2.42 -25.31 -20.24
N ASN A 14 3.69 -25.65 -20.41
CA ASN A 14 4.08 -26.97 -20.87
C ASN A 14 4.08 -27.97 -19.72
N SER A 15 3.32 -29.05 -19.81
CA SER A 15 3.28 -30.06 -18.75
C SER A 15 4.58 -30.86 -18.61
N GLN A 16 5.38 -30.94 -19.67
CA GLN A 16 6.58 -31.78 -19.76
C GLN A 16 6.32 -33.24 -19.33
N GLY A 17 5.10 -33.74 -19.56
CA GLY A 17 4.68 -35.09 -19.18
C GLY A 17 4.24 -35.24 -17.72
N LYS A 18 4.22 -34.15 -16.93
CA LYS A 18 3.62 -34.13 -15.59
C LYS A 18 2.09 -34.07 -15.69
N SER A 19 1.39 -34.44 -14.61
CA SER A 19 -0.07 -34.27 -14.55
C SER A 19 -0.46 -32.79 -14.43
N LEU A 20 -1.69 -32.44 -14.83
CA LEU A 20 -2.24 -31.09 -14.71
C LEU A 20 -2.04 -30.47 -13.32
N PHE A 21 -2.34 -31.24 -12.27
CA PHE A 21 -2.20 -30.78 -10.89
C PHE A 21 -0.73 -30.54 -10.50
N GLN A 22 0.19 -31.38 -10.96
CA GLN A 22 1.62 -31.19 -10.71
C GLN A 22 2.14 -29.94 -11.43
N THR A 23 1.66 -29.65 -12.63
CA THR A 23 2.07 -28.44 -13.38
C THR A 23 1.57 -27.16 -12.71
N LEU A 24 0.32 -27.14 -12.22
CA LEU A 24 -0.31 -25.92 -11.70
C LEU A 24 -0.12 -25.67 -10.20
N TYR A 25 0.02 -26.73 -9.39
CA TYR A 25 0.00 -26.65 -7.93
C TYR A 25 1.28 -27.13 -7.26
N ALA A 26 2.34 -27.43 -8.02
CA ALA A 26 3.65 -27.70 -7.42
C ALA A 26 4.21 -26.42 -6.78
N GLU A 27 4.66 -26.53 -5.53
CA GLU A 27 5.29 -25.45 -4.77
C GLU A 27 6.84 -25.53 -4.88
N GLU A 28 7.35 -25.84 -6.07
CA GLU A 28 8.80 -25.82 -6.34
C GLU A 28 9.33 -24.37 -6.35
N HIS A 29 10.62 -24.21 -6.06
CA HIS A 29 11.25 -22.90 -6.09
C HIS A 29 11.28 -22.35 -7.52
N GLY A 30 10.77 -21.12 -7.69
CA GLY A 30 10.73 -20.49 -9.00
C GLY A 30 10.41 -19.00 -8.89
N LEU A 31 10.42 -18.34 -10.03
CA LEU A 31 10.11 -16.92 -10.14
C LEU A 31 9.32 -16.66 -11.42
N VAL A 32 8.26 -15.86 -11.31
CA VAL A 32 7.53 -15.33 -12.47
C VAL A 32 7.91 -13.87 -12.64
N LEU A 33 8.40 -13.51 -13.84
CA LEU A 33 8.81 -12.16 -14.19
C LEU A 33 7.94 -11.63 -15.32
N GLU A 34 7.34 -10.46 -15.12
CA GLU A 34 6.73 -9.68 -16.20
C GLU A 34 7.77 -8.76 -16.82
N VAL A 35 7.98 -8.87 -18.12
CA VAL A 35 8.95 -8.07 -18.87
C VAL A 35 8.31 -7.40 -20.08
N SER A 36 8.79 -6.22 -20.44
CA SER A 36 8.36 -5.57 -21.67
C SER A 36 8.79 -6.41 -22.88
N LYS A 37 7.94 -6.48 -23.92
CA LYS A 37 8.23 -7.24 -25.15
C LYS A 37 9.57 -6.85 -25.79
N LYS A 38 9.96 -5.57 -25.69
CA LYS A 38 11.24 -5.05 -26.23
C LYS A 38 12.46 -5.61 -25.49
N ASN A 39 12.31 -5.95 -24.21
CA ASN A 39 13.41 -6.41 -23.37
C ASN A 39 13.43 -7.94 -23.19
N LEU A 40 12.43 -8.67 -23.70
CA LEU A 40 12.28 -10.11 -23.48
C LEU A 40 13.53 -10.89 -23.89
N ALA A 41 14.03 -10.68 -25.12
CA ALA A 41 15.23 -11.37 -25.61
C ALA A 41 16.46 -11.10 -24.74
N ILE A 42 16.68 -9.83 -24.39
CA ILE A 42 17.81 -9.41 -23.54
C ILE A 42 17.75 -10.08 -22.16
N VAL A 43 16.55 -10.20 -21.58
CA VAL A 43 16.36 -10.83 -20.26
C VAL A 43 16.58 -12.34 -20.36
N MET A 44 16.02 -13.00 -21.37
CA MET A 44 16.21 -14.43 -21.59
C MET A 44 17.69 -14.78 -21.81
N ASP A 45 18.40 -14.02 -22.64
CA ASP A 45 19.82 -14.25 -22.92
C ASP A 45 20.66 -14.11 -21.64
N LYS A 46 20.39 -13.10 -20.81
CA LYS A 46 21.09 -12.92 -19.54
C LYS A 46 20.85 -14.08 -18.58
N LEU A 47 19.61 -14.54 -18.44
CA LEU A 47 19.28 -15.65 -17.53
C LEU A 47 19.86 -16.98 -18.04
N ASN A 48 19.78 -17.23 -19.34
CA ASN A 48 20.39 -18.40 -19.97
C ASN A 48 21.93 -18.39 -19.81
N SER A 49 22.57 -17.22 -19.91
CA SER A 49 24.03 -17.10 -19.76
C SER A 49 24.56 -17.49 -18.38
N VAL A 50 23.71 -17.43 -17.35
CA VAL A 50 24.02 -17.88 -15.98
C VAL A 50 23.45 -19.26 -15.66
N GLY A 51 22.93 -19.98 -16.66
CA GLY A 51 22.40 -21.34 -16.51
C GLY A 51 21.02 -21.43 -15.85
N VAL A 52 20.27 -20.33 -15.77
CA VAL A 52 18.89 -20.33 -15.26
C VAL A 52 17.94 -20.76 -16.39
N LEU A 53 17.12 -21.77 -16.12
CA LEU A 53 16.07 -22.20 -17.04
C LEU A 53 14.94 -21.16 -17.05
N VAL A 54 14.56 -20.70 -18.23
CA VAL A 54 13.51 -19.70 -18.41
C VAL A 54 12.56 -20.14 -19.52
N GLU A 55 11.28 -19.99 -19.28
CA GLU A 55 10.23 -20.26 -20.24
C GLU A 55 9.28 -19.06 -20.34
N THR A 56 8.79 -18.78 -21.55
CA THR A 56 7.73 -17.79 -21.73
C THR A 56 6.40 -18.51 -21.51
N ILE A 57 5.74 -18.20 -20.40
CA ILE A 57 4.49 -18.87 -19.99
C ILE A 57 3.22 -18.14 -20.42
N GLY A 58 3.33 -16.92 -21.00
CA GLY A 58 2.16 -16.16 -21.41
C GLY A 58 2.34 -14.64 -21.43
N HIS A 59 1.23 -13.91 -21.32
CA HIS A 59 1.21 -12.45 -21.34
C HIS A 59 0.04 -11.86 -20.54
N VAL A 60 0.21 -10.60 -20.14
CA VAL A 60 -0.80 -9.79 -19.45
C VAL A 60 -1.75 -9.15 -20.47
N THR A 61 -3.03 -9.04 -20.11
CA THR A 61 -4.07 -8.41 -20.93
C THR A 61 -4.78 -7.29 -20.15
N VAL A 62 -5.32 -6.31 -20.86
CA VAL A 62 -6.07 -5.20 -20.25
C VAL A 62 -7.46 -5.65 -19.79
N ASN A 63 -8.06 -6.62 -20.49
CA ASN A 63 -9.35 -7.19 -20.12
C ASN A 63 -9.16 -8.06 -18.87
N PRO A 64 -9.90 -7.85 -17.77
CA PRO A 64 -9.69 -8.55 -16.50
C PRO A 64 -10.24 -9.99 -16.52
N SER A 65 -9.73 -10.83 -17.42
CA SER A 65 -10.01 -12.26 -17.54
C SER A 65 -8.72 -13.05 -17.41
N ILE A 66 -8.76 -14.15 -16.66
CA ILE A 66 -7.65 -15.07 -16.48
C ILE A 66 -7.97 -16.33 -17.27
N GLU A 67 -7.12 -16.60 -18.26
CA GLU A 67 -7.13 -17.83 -19.05
C GLU A 67 -5.83 -18.60 -18.76
N VAL A 68 -5.96 -19.87 -18.37
CA VAL A 68 -4.83 -20.78 -18.14
C VAL A 68 -5.01 -22.02 -18.99
N LYS A 69 -4.01 -22.27 -19.82
CA LYS A 69 -3.88 -23.46 -20.67
C LYS A 69 -2.72 -24.32 -20.19
N VAL A 70 -2.88 -25.62 -20.37
CA VAL A 70 -1.78 -26.58 -20.26
C VAL A 70 -1.74 -27.38 -21.54
N ASP A 71 -0.59 -27.37 -22.22
CA ASP A 71 -0.39 -27.97 -23.53
C ASP A 71 -1.48 -27.52 -24.55
N GLY A 72 -1.84 -26.24 -24.52
CA GLY A 72 -2.88 -25.65 -25.38
C GLY A 72 -4.33 -25.95 -24.99
N VAL A 73 -4.58 -26.76 -23.96
CA VAL A 73 -5.94 -27.09 -23.48
C VAL A 73 -6.35 -26.12 -22.37
N THR A 74 -7.45 -25.39 -22.57
CA THR A 74 -8.00 -24.47 -21.55
C THR A 74 -8.46 -25.23 -20.32
N CYS A 75 -7.84 -24.91 -19.18
CA CYS A 75 -8.12 -25.51 -17.88
C CYS A 75 -8.88 -24.56 -16.96
N LEU A 76 -8.71 -23.25 -17.14
CA LEU A 76 -9.41 -22.19 -16.41
C LEU A 76 -9.65 -21.01 -17.35
N GLU A 77 -10.87 -20.51 -17.37
CA GLU A 77 -11.22 -19.23 -17.99
C GLU A 77 -12.27 -18.55 -17.11
N GLU A 78 -11.88 -17.48 -16.43
CA GLU A 78 -12.79 -16.79 -15.51
C GLU A 78 -12.39 -15.32 -15.30
N LYS A 79 -13.35 -14.49 -14.89
CA LYS A 79 -13.07 -13.10 -14.54
C LYS A 79 -12.13 -13.00 -13.35
N THR A 80 -11.18 -12.08 -13.45
CA THR A 80 -10.21 -11.78 -12.38
C THR A 80 -10.89 -11.41 -11.07
N SER A 81 -12.00 -10.66 -11.14
CA SER A 81 -12.77 -10.27 -9.96
C SER A 81 -13.43 -11.46 -9.25
N ILE A 82 -13.92 -12.46 -9.99
CA ILE A 82 -14.56 -13.65 -9.41
C ILE A 82 -13.52 -14.49 -8.68
N LEU A 83 -12.37 -14.73 -9.31
CA LEU A 83 -11.27 -15.47 -8.67
C LEU A 83 -10.71 -14.74 -7.45
N ARG A 84 -10.63 -13.41 -7.49
CA ARG A 84 -10.25 -12.58 -6.34
C ARG A 84 -11.26 -12.68 -5.21
N ASP A 85 -12.56 -12.64 -5.51
CA ASP A 85 -13.63 -12.78 -4.50
C ASP A 85 -13.57 -14.14 -3.80
N ILE A 86 -13.27 -15.21 -4.55
CA ILE A 86 -13.07 -16.55 -3.98
C ILE A 86 -11.83 -16.56 -3.08
N TRP A 87 -10.72 -15.97 -3.53
CA TRP A 87 -9.48 -15.88 -2.77
C TRP A 87 -9.65 -15.10 -1.45
N GLU A 88 -10.42 -14.01 -1.47
CA GLU A 88 -10.68 -13.17 -0.29
C GLU A 88 -11.81 -13.68 0.62
N ASP A 89 -12.57 -14.72 0.24
CA ASP A 89 -13.77 -15.11 0.99
C ASP A 89 -13.45 -15.43 2.47
N THR A 90 -12.34 -16.11 2.73
CA THR A 90 -11.88 -16.40 4.10
C THR A 90 -11.58 -15.11 4.88
N SER A 91 -10.91 -14.14 4.26
CA SER A 91 -10.64 -12.83 4.85
C SER A 91 -11.93 -12.10 5.23
N PHE A 92 -12.95 -12.15 4.37
CA PHE A 92 -14.25 -11.55 4.66
C PHE A 92 -14.97 -12.25 5.82
N GLN A 93 -14.97 -13.59 5.86
CA GLN A 93 -15.60 -14.30 6.99
C GLN A 93 -14.90 -13.96 8.31
N LEU A 94 -13.56 -13.96 8.33
CA LEU A 94 -12.78 -13.57 9.51
C LEU A 94 -13.03 -12.11 9.91
N GLY A 95 -13.12 -11.21 8.93
CA GLY A 95 -13.42 -9.79 9.13
C GLY A 95 -14.75 -9.56 9.83
N LYS A 96 -15.79 -10.35 9.52
CA LYS A 96 -17.11 -10.24 10.17
C LYS A 96 -17.09 -10.58 11.66
N PHE A 97 -16.12 -11.36 12.12
CA PHE A 97 -15.94 -11.63 13.56
C PHE A 97 -15.22 -10.49 14.29
N GLN A 98 -14.49 -9.64 13.56
CA GLN A 98 -13.61 -8.61 14.15
C GLN A 98 -14.13 -7.17 13.96
N ARG A 99 -15.02 -6.96 12.99
CA ARG A 99 -15.51 -5.64 12.57
C ARG A 99 -17.03 -5.68 12.41
N LEU A 100 -17.64 -4.51 12.24
CA LEU A 100 -19.03 -4.42 11.84
C LEU A 100 -19.23 -5.16 10.51
N ALA A 101 -20.10 -6.17 10.50
CA ALA A 101 -20.34 -7.00 9.32
C ALA A 101 -20.74 -6.17 8.09
N SER A 102 -21.53 -5.10 8.30
CA SER A 102 -21.90 -4.17 7.23
C SER A 102 -20.71 -3.48 6.56
N CYS A 103 -19.65 -3.14 7.31
CA CYS A 103 -18.43 -2.58 6.73
C CYS A 103 -17.69 -3.60 5.87
N VAL A 104 -17.66 -4.87 6.30
CA VAL A 104 -17.04 -5.96 5.56
C VAL A 104 -17.84 -6.28 4.29
N ASP A 105 -19.16 -6.26 4.36
CA ASP A 105 -20.03 -6.45 3.19
C ASP A 105 -19.86 -5.31 2.16
N MET A 106 -19.74 -4.06 2.62
CA MET A 106 -19.43 -2.92 1.75
C MET A 106 -18.04 -3.03 1.11
N GLU A 107 -17.03 -3.49 1.86
CA GLU A 107 -15.69 -3.74 1.34
C GLU A 107 -15.70 -4.81 0.24
N ARG A 108 -16.36 -5.94 0.51
CA ARG A 108 -16.52 -7.04 -0.45
C ARG A 108 -17.20 -6.60 -1.73
N GLU A 109 -18.31 -5.87 -1.63
CA GLU A 109 -19.04 -5.39 -2.81
C GLU A 109 -18.22 -4.36 -3.59
N GLY A 110 -17.52 -3.46 -2.90
CA GLY A 110 -16.66 -2.47 -3.54
C GLY A 110 -15.47 -3.08 -4.29
N LEU A 111 -14.90 -4.19 -3.80
CA LEU A 111 -13.75 -4.86 -4.41
C LEU A 111 -14.06 -5.48 -5.78
N LYS A 112 -15.31 -5.86 -6.06
CA LYS A 112 -15.74 -6.38 -7.38
C LYS A 112 -15.57 -5.38 -8.50
N HIS A 113 -15.75 -4.09 -8.17
CA HIS A 113 -15.79 -2.99 -9.14
C HIS A 113 -14.63 -2.02 -8.97
N ARG A 114 -13.67 -2.31 -8.09
CA ARG A 114 -12.53 -1.43 -7.84
C ARG A 114 -11.65 -1.35 -9.09
N TYR A 115 -11.40 -0.12 -9.55
CA TYR A 115 -10.44 0.23 -10.59
C TYR A 115 -9.47 1.29 -10.06
N GLU A 116 -8.46 1.63 -10.87
CA GLU A 116 -7.50 2.67 -10.54
C GLU A 116 -8.20 3.99 -10.20
N PRO A 117 -7.91 4.61 -9.03
CA PRO A 117 -8.46 5.91 -8.71
C PRO A 117 -8.00 6.96 -9.74
N SER A 118 -8.95 7.73 -10.28
CA SER A 118 -8.63 8.86 -11.16
C SER A 118 -8.08 10.02 -10.33
N TRP A 119 -6.81 10.34 -10.53
CA TRP A 119 -6.15 11.48 -9.89
C TRP A 119 -6.14 12.68 -10.83
N LYS A 120 -6.84 13.74 -10.46
CA LYS A 120 -6.75 15.04 -11.15
C LYS A 120 -6.05 16.05 -10.26
N LEU A 121 -4.81 16.37 -10.60
CA LEU A 121 -4.06 17.43 -9.92
C LEU A 121 -4.41 18.78 -10.54
N THR A 122 -4.69 19.77 -9.70
CA THR A 122 -4.90 21.16 -10.10
C THR A 122 -3.59 21.96 -10.18
N TYR A 123 -2.47 21.30 -9.89
CA TYR A 123 -1.12 21.87 -9.91
C TYR A 123 -0.10 20.81 -10.32
N THR A 124 1.11 21.23 -10.68
CA THR A 124 2.24 20.33 -10.93
C THR A 124 3.09 20.22 -9.68
N PRO A 125 3.19 19.04 -9.04
CA PRO A 125 4.09 18.85 -7.91
C PRO A 125 5.53 19.15 -8.32
N SER A 126 6.22 19.92 -7.48
CA SER A 126 7.64 20.22 -7.65
C SER A 126 8.32 20.20 -6.28
N PHE A 127 9.62 19.95 -6.27
CA PHE A 127 10.40 20.02 -5.05
C PHE A 127 10.42 21.45 -4.49
N THR A 128 10.55 21.56 -3.17
CA THR A 128 10.75 22.86 -2.52
C THR A 128 12.00 23.53 -3.07
N ASP A 129 11.89 24.81 -3.41
CA ASP A 129 12.97 25.63 -3.95
C ASP A 129 14.19 25.64 -3.00
N ASP A 130 15.39 25.48 -3.58
CA ASP A 130 16.66 25.43 -2.85
C ASP A 130 16.90 26.67 -1.99
N LYS A 131 16.33 27.82 -2.38
CA LYS A 131 16.41 29.05 -1.58
C LYS A 131 15.80 28.89 -0.19
N HIS A 132 14.82 28.00 -0.02
CA HIS A 132 14.16 27.73 1.25
C HIS A 132 14.85 26.61 2.02
N THR A 133 15.27 25.55 1.32
CA THR A 133 15.96 24.40 1.96
C THR A 133 17.38 24.74 2.41
N SER A 134 18.06 25.68 1.73
CA SER A 134 19.41 26.15 2.05
C SER A 134 19.44 27.49 2.79
N ALA A 135 18.28 28.04 3.16
CA ALA A 135 18.22 29.28 3.92
C ALA A 135 18.99 29.14 5.24
N ALA A 136 19.84 30.12 5.56
CA ALA A 136 20.56 30.17 6.83
C ALA A 136 19.62 30.33 8.03
N LEU A 137 18.47 30.98 7.82
CA LEU A 137 17.41 31.13 8.81
C LEU A 137 16.14 30.47 8.28
N LYS A 138 15.76 29.35 8.90
CA LYS A 138 14.55 28.61 8.57
C LYS A 138 13.42 28.93 9.57
N PRO A 139 12.16 29.00 9.12
CA PRO A 139 11.05 29.17 10.05
C PRO A 139 10.95 27.96 10.99
N LYS A 140 10.97 28.21 12.30
CA LYS A 140 10.79 27.16 13.30
C LYS A 140 9.36 26.66 13.33
N VAL A 141 9.18 25.35 13.41
CA VAL A 141 7.88 24.69 13.62
C VAL A 141 7.97 23.75 14.82
N ALA A 142 7.05 23.91 15.77
CA ALA A 142 6.96 23.03 16.93
C ALA A 142 6.20 21.75 16.53
N VAL A 143 6.89 20.62 16.53
CA VAL A 143 6.32 19.28 16.37
C VAL A 143 5.96 18.78 17.76
N ILE A 144 4.70 18.99 18.14
CA ILE A 144 4.24 18.70 19.51
C ILE A 144 3.88 17.23 19.64
N ARG A 145 4.57 16.54 20.56
CA ARG A 145 4.28 15.15 20.92
C ARG A 145 4.00 14.96 22.40
N LYS A 146 3.27 13.90 22.71
CA LYS A 146 3.02 13.41 24.07
C LYS A 146 3.45 11.95 24.16
N GLU A 147 3.56 11.41 25.36
CA GLU A 147 3.61 9.97 25.56
C GLU A 147 2.49 9.26 24.77
N GLY A 148 2.87 8.24 23.99
CA GLY A 148 1.97 7.52 23.08
C GLY A 148 1.86 8.10 21.66
N SER A 149 2.41 9.29 21.39
CA SER A 149 2.62 9.77 20.03
C SER A 149 3.62 8.88 19.28
N ASN A 150 3.38 8.63 18.00
CA ASN A 150 4.28 7.83 17.14
C ASN A 150 4.44 8.40 15.73
N GLY A 151 3.78 9.53 15.44
CA GLY A 151 3.81 10.18 14.12
C GLY A 151 4.68 11.45 14.04
N ASP A 152 5.59 11.64 14.98
CA ASP A 152 6.43 12.84 15.07
C ASP A 152 7.56 12.88 14.04
N ARG A 153 8.16 11.73 13.73
CA ARG A 153 9.36 11.66 12.88
C ARG A 153 9.04 11.96 11.43
N GLU A 154 7.96 11.40 10.88
CA GLU A 154 7.52 11.69 9.52
C GLU A 154 7.00 13.12 9.40
N MET A 155 6.36 13.65 10.45
CA MET A 155 5.90 15.03 10.46
C MET A 155 7.08 16.01 10.46
N ALA A 156 8.08 15.78 11.30
CA ALA A 156 9.31 16.56 11.30
C ALA A 156 10.01 16.48 9.93
N ALA A 157 10.11 15.29 9.34
CA ALA A 157 10.72 15.10 8.02
C ALA A 157 9.97 15.86 6.92
N ALA A 158 8.63 15.87 6.93
CA ALA A 158 7.82 16.61 5.97
C ALA A 158 8.06 18.12 6.06
N PHE A 159 8.09 18.68 7.27
CA PHE A 159 8.40 20.10 7.48
C PHE A 159 9.84 20.44 7.08
N HIS A 160 10.80 19.58 7.41
CA HIS A 160 12.18 19.75 7.00
C HIS A 160 12.32 19.77 5.46
N ALA A 161 11.65 18.83 4.76
CA ALA A 161 11.61 18.79 3.30
C ALA A 161 10.97 20.05 2.70
N ALA A 162 10.00 20.64 3.40
CA ALA A 162 9.36 21.91 3.03
C ALA A 162 10.21 23.16 3.37
N GLY A 163 11.42 23.01 3.91
CA GLY A 163 12.33 24.13 4.23
C GLY A 163 12.16 24.75 5.62
N PHE A 164 11.43 24.09 6.52
CA PHE A 164 11.28 24.52 7.92
C PHE A 164 12.37 23.91 8.81
N GLU A 165 12.50 24.47 10.01
CA GLU A 165 13.29 23.90 11.11
C GLU A 165 12.32 23.24 12.10
N PRO A 166 12.10 21.91 12.02
CA PRO A 166 11.23 21.22 12.97
C PRO A 166 11.91 21.04 14.32
N TRP A 167 11.18 21.35 15.38
CA TRP A 167 11.61 21.14 16.75
C TRP A 167 10.74 20.08 17.40
N ASP A 168 11.38 19.10 18.02
CA ASP A 168 10.70 18.15 18.89
C ASP A 168 10.33 18.86 20.19
N VAL A 169 9.02 19.01 20.43
CA VAL A 169 8.50 19.68 21.63
C VAL A 169 7.59 18.70 22.35
N THR A 170 8.00 18.24 23.52
CA THR A 170 7.14 17.39 24.33
C THR A 170 6.12 18.23 25.10
N MET A 171 4.96 17.65 25.41
CA MET A 171 3.99 18.30 26.32
C MET A 171 4.61 18.65 27.68
N SER A 172 5.60 17.86 28.14
CA SER A 172 6.32 18.13 29.38
C SER A 172 7.19 19.39 29.27
N ASP A 173 7.82 19.63 28.12
CA ASP A 173 8.62 20.84 27.88
C ASP A 173 7.77 22.10 27.98
N LEU A 174 6.53 22.04 27.46
CA LEU A 174 5.57 23.14 27.55
C LEU A 174 5.07 23.35 28.99
N LEU A 175 4.71 22.28 29.70
CA LEU A 175 4.19 22.36 31.06
C LEU A 175 5.23 22.86 32.06
N ASN A 176 6.49 22.48 31.87
CA ASN A 176 7.61 22.92 32.70
C ASN A 176 8.18 24.29 32.27
N GLY A 177 7.63 24.91 31.22
CA GLY A 177 8.09 26.19 30.71
C GLY A 177 9.49 26.16 30.08
N LEU A 178 9.98 24.98 29.67
CA LEU A 178 11.28 24.82 29.01
C LEU A 178 11.26 25.37 27.57
N VAL A 179 10.09 25.40 26.95
CA VAL A 179 9.88 25.89 25.59
C VAL A 179 8.65 26.81 25.55
N SER A 180 8.77 27.96 24.89
CA SER A 180 7.64 28.88 24.65
C SER A 180 7.15 28.76 23.20
N LEU A 181 5.84 28.61 23.02
CA LEU A 181 5.23 28.56 21.68
C LEU A 181 5.40 29.86 20.87
N GLN A 182 5.77 30.96 21.53
CA GLN A 182 6.01 32.26 20.88
C GLN A 182 7.22 32.25 19.93
N GLU A 183 8.13 31.26 20.08
CA GLU A 183 9.35 31.14 19.27
C GLU A 183 9.10 30.47 17.91
N PHE A 184 7.90 29.94 17.67
CA PHE A 184 7.58 29.14 16.50
C PHE A 184 6.64 29.88 15.54
N ARG A 185 6.88 29.67 14.24
CA ARG A 185 6.02 30.19 13.15
C ARG A 185 4.90 29.22 12.78
N GLY A 186 5.01 27.97 13.21
CA GLY A 186 4.00 26.94 13.02
C GLY A 186 4.00 25.96 14.18
N ILE A 187 2.86 25.31 14.38
CA ILE A 187 2.68 24.25 15.37
C ILE A 187 1.98 23.10 14.68
N VAL A 188 2.44 21.88 14.94
CA VAL A 188 1.79 20.67 14.46
C VAL A 188 1.64 19.67 15.59
N PHE A 189 0.45 19.08 15.69
CA PHE A 189 0.17 17.99 16.62
C PHE A 189 0.24 16.67 15.88
N VAL A 190 1.08 15.78 16.38
CA VAL A 190 1.36 14.51 15.70
C VAL A 190 0.33 13.45 16.06
N GLY A 191 0.17 12.49 15.16
CA GLY A 191 -0.64 11.30 15.36
C GLY A 191 -0.04 10.33 16.38
N GLY A 192 -0.87 9.34 16.75
CA GLY A 192 -0.48 8.23 17.61
C GLY A 192 -1.57 7.84 18.60
N PHE A 193 -1.23 6.88 19.48
CA PHE A 193 -2.13 6.32 20.47
C PHE A 193 -1.83 6.92 21.83
N ARG A 194 -2.52 8.01 22.16
CA ARG A 194 -2.43 8.64 23.48
C ARG A 194 -3.12 7.75 24.52
N ASN A 195 -2.64 7.79 25.77
CA ASN A 195 -3.20 7.01 26.90
C ASN A 195 -4.72 7.15 27.13
N ASP A 196 -5.41 8.13 26.52
CA ASP A 196 -6.87 8.28 26.60
C ASP A 196 -7.67 7.36 25.65
N SER A 197 -7.03 6.64 24.72
CA SER A 197 -7.70 5.59 23.94
C SER A 197 -8.27 4.46 24.81
N PHE A 198 -7.91 4.42 26.11
CA PHE A 198 -8.43 3.47 27.10
C PHE A 198 -9.35 4.09 28.18
N LYS A 199 -9.57 5.42 28.21
CA LYS A 199 -10.24 6.10 29.34
C LYS A 199 -11.63 6.70 29.10
N SER A 200 -12.30 6.46 27.96
CA SER A 200 -13.66 6.97 27.75
C SER A 200 -14.67 5.89 27.33
N PHE A 201 -15.00 5.00 28.27
CA PHE A 201 -16.31 4.33 28.34
C PHE A 201 -16.83 4.36 29.78
N THR A 202 -16.84 5.52 30.41
CA THR A 202 -17.59 5.75 31.65
C THR A 202 -18.36 7.05 31.54
N SER A 203 -19.67 6.88 31.36
CA SER A 203 -20.78 7.83 31.51
C SER A 203 -20.45 9.15 32.21
N VAL A 204 -20.73 10.27 31.54
CA VAL A 204 -20.98 11.56 32.20
C VAL A 204 -22.38 12.02 31.80
N PRO A 205 -23.29 12.31 32.76
CA PRO A 205 -24.65 12.72 32.48
C PRO A 205 -24.67 14.17 31.97
N ILE A 206 -25.53 14.40 30.97
CA ILE A 206 -25.82 15.74 30.43
C ILE A 206 -26.66 16.48 31.48
N LEU A 207 -26.11 17.54 32.06
CA LEU A 207 -26.87 18.56 32.77
C LEU A 207 -27.07 19.74 31.80
N SER A 208 -28.30 19.87 31.30
CA SER A 208 -28.78 21.03 30.57
C SER A 208 -28.99 22.19 31.54
N VAL A 209 -28.51 23.38 31.17
CA VAL A 209 -29.08 24.66 31.64
C VAL A 209 -30.18 25.06 30.67
#